data_AF-A0A2D5LIK9-F1
#
_entry.id   AF-A0A2D5LIK9-F1
#
_cell.length_a   1.000
_cell.length_b   1.000
_cell.length_c   1.000
_cell.angle_alpha   90.00
_cell.angle_beta   90.00
_cell.angle_gamma   90.00
#
_symmetry.space_group_name_H-M   'P 1'
#
loop_
_entity.id
_entity.type
_entity.pdbx_description
1 polymer ?
#
loop_
_entity_poly.entity_id
_entity_poly.type
_entity_poly.pdbx_seq_one_letter_code
_entity_poly.pdbx_strand_id
1 'polypeptide(L)'
;MQKRMLTGLWACASLVVASGCAQTSDTELYPATVVALTNQQKVQIERVISDWFGGTKVTLADDVFTNSSLVTIERRGHVDSQGRLVEGRHNNQAYSFTLYKKGTQCLLSNDGTGQKIALDNLECVATE
;
A
#
# COMPACT_ATOMS: atom_id res chain seq x y z
N MET A 1 -38.68 69.71 -22.81
CA MET A 1 -38.08 69.85 -21.46
C MET A 1 -37.07 68.74 -21.26
N GLN A 2 -35.85 69.12 -20.88
CA GLN A 2 -34.65 68.30 -20.69
C GLN A 2 -34.74 67.30 -19.52
N LYS A 3 -34.01 66.18 -19.66
CA LYS A 3 -32.93 65.70 -18.76
C LYS A 3 -32.11 64.68 -19.58
N ARG A 4 -30.86 64.94 -19.98
CA ARG A 4 -29.59 64.81 -19.20
C ARG A 4 -29.41 63.35 -18.74
N MET A 5 -28.29 62.64 -18.89
CA MET A 5 -26.86 62.96 -19.08
C MET A 5 -26.16 61.60 -19.34
N LEU A 6 -25.32 61.48 -20.38
CA LEU A 6 -23.85 61.50 -20.35
C LEU A 6 -23.14 60.33 -19.60
N THR A 7 -22.40 59.55 -20.41
CA THR A 7 -21.03 59.00 -20.20
C THR A 7 -20.75 57.95 -19.13
N GLY A 8 -20.05 56.89 -19.55
CA GLY A 8 -19.19 56.12 -18.65
C GLY A 8 -18.65 54.82 -19.25
N LEU A 9 -17.43 54.88 -19.83
CA LEU A 9 -16.48 53.75 -19.92
C LEU A 9 -16.49 52.93 -18.61
N TRP A 10 -16.31 51.60 -18.66
CA TRP A 10 -15.01 50.98 -18.35
C TRP A 10 -15.06 49.44 -18.41
N ALA A 11 -13.93 48.87 -18.82
CA ALA A 11 -13.63 47.46 -18.92
C ALA A 11 -13.65 46.74 -17.56
N CYS A 12 -13.85 45.41 -17.60
CA CYS A 12 -12.99 44.40 -16.98
C CYS A 12 -13.73 43.05 -17.01
N ALA A 13 -13.67 42.36 -18.14
CA ALA A 13 -13.98 40.93 -18.18
C ALA A 13 -12.80 40.19 -17.53
N SER A 14 -12.82 40.10 -16.20
CA SER A 14 -11.84 39.31 -15.45
C SER A 14 -12.07 37.84 -15.77
N LEU A 15 -11.32 37.31 -16.75
CA LEU A 15 -11.10 35.86 -16.87
C LEU A 15 -10.32 35.43 -15.63
N VAL A 16 -11.04 34.97 -14.61
CA VAL A 16 -10.44 34.27 -13.48
C VAL A 16 -10.02 32.90 -14.00
N VAL A 17 -8.76 32.79 -14.43
CA VAL A 17 -8.12 31.51 -14.68
C VAL A 17 -7.82 30.91 -13.31
N ALA A 18 -8.75 30.10 -12.80
CA ALA A 18 -8.50 29.31 -11.60
C ALA A 18 -7.46 28.23 -11.94
N SER A 19 -6.19 28.50 -11.65
CA SER A 19 -5.15 27.48 -11.61
C SER A 19 -5.39 26.60 -10.38
N GLY A 20 -6.10 25.49 -10.56
CA GLY A 20 -6.20 24.46 -9.54
C GLY A 20 -4.89 23.69 -9.46
N CYS A 21 -4.14 23.84 -8.37
CA CYS A 21 -3.11 22.87 -8.03
C CYS A 21 -3.79 21.51 -7.82
N ALA A 22 -3.32 20.47 -8.50
CA ALA A 22 -3.72 19.10 -8.20
C ALA A 22 -3.27 18.81 -6.76
N GLN A 23 -4.20 18.87 -5.81
CA GLN A 23 -3.96 18.41 -4.46
C GLN A 23 -3.79 16.90 -4.56
N THR A 24 -2.57 16.41 -4.36
CA THR A 24 -2.32 14.98 -4.19
C THR A 24 -3.11 14.54 -2.97
N SER A 25 -4.23 13.88 -3.22
CA SER A 25 -5.11 13.39 -2.18
C SER A 25 -4.36 12.35 -1.35
N ASP A 26 -4.53 12.36 -0.02
CA ASP A 26 -4.12 11.30 0.95
C ASP A 26 -4.70 9.89 0.63
N THR A 27 -5.26 9.72 -0.56
CA THR A 27 -5.88 8.51 -1.07
C THR A 27 -4.92 7.68 -1.92
N GLU A 28 -3.86 8.30 -2.45
CA GLU A 28 -2.90 7.59 -3.31
C GLU A 28 -2.03 6.62 -2.50
N LEU A 29 -1.74 5.46 -3.09
CA LEU A 29 -0.96 4.40 -2.49
C LEU A 29 0.40 4.33 -3.19
N TYR A 30 1.47 4.55 -2.43
CA TYR A 30 2.83 4.42 -2.93
C TYR A 30 3.45 3.15 -2.36
N PRO A 31 4.10 2.28 -3.16
CA PRO A 31 4.85 1.16 -2.62
C PRO A 31 5.85 1.68 -1.57
N ALA A 32 6.10 0.91 -0.51
CA ALA A 32 6.87 1.40 0.62
C ALA A 32 7.76 0.34 1.25
N THR A 33 8.87 0.79 1.84
CA THR A 33 9.78 -0.02 2.65
C THR A 33 9.81 0.46 4.09
N VAL A 34 10.34 -0.37 4.98
CA VAL A 34 10.60 -0.05 6.38
C VAL A 34 12.10 0.06 6.61
N VAL A 35 12.54 0.96 7.49
CA VAL A 35 13.98 1.06 7.81
C VAL A 35 14.44 -0.16 8.61
N ALA A 36 13.63 -0.58 9.57
CA ALA A 36 13.83 -1.77 10.38
C ALA A 36 12.49 -2.19 11.00
N LEU A 37 12.38 -3.47 11.36
CA LEU A 37 11.25 -4.01 12.11
C LEU A 37 11.68 -4.43 13.51
N THR A 38 10.84 -4.13 14.49
CA THR A 38 10.85 -4.84 15.77
C THR A 38 10.20 -6.22 15.62
N ASN A 39 10.53 -7.14 16.53
CA ASN A 39 9.87 -8.45 16.58
C ASN A 39 8.34 -8.35 16.68
N GLN A 40 7.82 -7.36 17.41
CA GLN A 40 6.38 -7.15 17.53
C GLN A 40 5.73 -6.73 16.21
N GLN A 41 6.38 -5.83 15.45
CA GLN A 41 5.89 -5.41 14.13
C GLN A 41 5.94 -6.57 13.13
N LYS A 42 7.01 -7.36 13.13
CA LYS A 42 7.11 -8.58 12.31
C LYS A 42 5.97 -9.57 12.63
N VAL A 43 5.76 -9.86 13.92
CA VAL A 43 4.68 -10.76 14.37
C VAL A 43 3.29 -10.21 14.01
N GLN A 44 3.10 -8.90 14.02
CA GLN A 44 1.86 -8.28 13.53
C GLN A 44 1.64 -8.58 12.04
N ILE A 45 2.66 -8.41 11.20
CA ILE A 45 2.57 -8.71 9.77
C ILE A 45 2.27 -10.20 9.55
N GLU A 46 2.99 -11.09 10.25
CA GLU A 46 2.76 -12.53 10.19
C GLU A 46 1.33 -12.90 10.58
N ARG A 47 0.78 -12.26 11.63
CA ARG A 47 -0.61 -12.47 12.07
C ARG A 47 -1.62 -12.05 11.00
N VAL A 48 -1.47 -10.85 10.44
CA VAL A 48 -2.38 -10.35 9.39
C VAL A 48 -2.38 -11.30 8.18
N ILE A 49 -1.20 -11.74 7.73
CA ILE A 49 -1.11 -12.69 6.62
C ILE A 49 -1.71 -14.05 7.00
N SER A 50 -1.38 -14.57 8.19
CA SER A 50 -1.95 -15.81 8.73
C SER A 50 -3.48 -15.80 8.74
N ASP A 51 -4.09 -14.68 9.14
CA ASP A 51 -5.54 -14.54 9.20
C ASP A 51 -6.19 -14.62 7.80
N TRP A 52 -5.54 -14.07 6.76
CA TRP A 52 -5.98 -14.25 5.37
C TRP A 52 -5.93 -15.72 4.90
N PHE A 53 -5.14 -16.57 5.56
CA PHE A 53 -5.07 -18.01 5.30
C PHE A 53 -5.70 -18.84 6.42
N GLY A 54 -6.71 -18.29 7.11
CA GLY A 54 -7.50 -19.03 8.10
C GLY A 54 -6.69 -19.47 9.33
N GLY A 55 -5.70 -18.68 9.74
CA GLY A 55 -4.86 -18.97 10.90
C GLY A 55 -3.65 -19.87 10.61
N THR A 56 -3.33 -20.11 9.33
CA THR A 56 -2.15 -20.90 8.97
C THR A 56 -0.88 -20.16 9.38
N LYS A 57 0.00 -20.81 10.15
CA LYS A 57 1.27 -20.21 10.57
C LYS A 57 2.11 -19.77 9.36
N VAL A 58 2.44 -18.49 9.32
CA VAL A 58 3.36 -17.86 8.38
C VAL A 58 4.64 -17.49 9.11
N THR A 59 5.78 -17.67 8.44
CA THR A 59 7.08 -17.20 8.92
C THR A 59 7.64 -16.26 7.88
N LEU A 60 8.04 -15.06 8.30
CA LEU A 60 8.71 -14.08 7.45
C LEU A 60 10.19 -13.97 7.79
N ALA A 61 10.97 -13.41 6.88
CA ALA A 61 12.34 -12.97 7.18
C ALA A 61 12.32 -11.84 8.21
N ASP A 62 13.41 -11.67 8.96
CA ASP A 62 13.53 -10.61 9.99
C ASP A 62 13.53 -9.20 9.37
N ASP A 63 13.96 -9.09 8.12
CA ASP A 63 14.07 -7.86 7.32
C ASP A 63 12.98 -7.75 6.25
N VAL A 64 11.84 -8.41 6.45
CA VAL A 64 10.71 -8.32 5.52
C VAL A 64 10.31 -6.86 5.31
N PHE A 65 10.13 -6.48 4.04
CA PHE A 65 9.88 -5.11 3.59
C PHE A 65 11.01 -4.08 3.79
N THR A 66 12.20 -4.48 4.24
CA THR A 66 13.31 -3.52 4.39
C THR A 66 13.91 -3.12 3.04
N ASN A 67 14.07 -4.08 2.13
CA ASN A 67 14.75 -3.89 0.84
C ASN A 67 13.81 -3.82 -0.36
N SER A 68 12.54 -4.18 -0.19
CA SER A 68 11.54 -4.27 -1.26
C SER A 68 10.16 -4.02 -0.66
N SER A 69 9.29 -3.32 -1.38
CA SER A 69 7.88 -3.17 -0.99
C SER A 69 7.06 -4.44 -1.21
N LEU A 70 7.57 -5.38 -2.01
CA LEU A 70 6.94 -6.65 -2.34
C LEU A 70 7.65 -7.81 -1.63
N VAL A 71 6.86 -8.70 -1.02
CA VAL A 71 7.30 -10.01 -0.55
C VAL A 71 6.45 -11.11 -1.18
N THR A 72 7.08 -12.23 -1.53
CA THR A 72 6.39 -13.42 -1.98
C THR A 72 6.56 -14.56 -0.96
N ILE A 73 5.51 -15.35 -0.79
CA ILE A 73 5.50 -16.50 0.10
C ILE A 73 5.04 -17.71 -0.70
N GLU A 74 5.90 -18.73 -0.74
CA GLU A 74 5.55 -20.00 -1.36
C GLU A 74 4.76 -20.88 -0.38
N ARG A 75 3.85 -21.70 -0.93
CA ARG A 75 3.18 -22.72 -0.14
C ARG A 75 4.20 -23.78 0.29
N ARG A 76 4.18 -24.13 1.58
CA ARG A 76 4.94 -25.27 2.08
C ARG A 76 4.41 -26.56 1.45
N GLY A 77 5.28 -27.31 0.77
CA GLY A 77 4.96 -28.66 0.29
C GLY A 77 4.72 -29.63 1.45
N HIS A 78 3.91 -30.65 1.24
CA HIS A 78 3.73 -31.70 2.22
C HIS A 78 4.98 -32.58 2.22
N VAL A 79 5.35 -33.04 3.41
CA VAL A 79 6.48 -33.94 3.60
C VAL A 79 6.00 -35.26 4.18
N ASP A 80 6.64 -36.35 3.76
CA ASP A 80 6.42 -37.67 4.34
C ASP A 80 7.07 -37.77 5.74
N SER A 81 6.94 -38.93 6.38
CA SER A 81 7.53 -39.20 7.71
C SER A 81 9.06 -39.14 7.73
N GLN A 82 9.71 -39.16 6.56
CA GLN A 82 11.16 -39.02 6.40
C GLN A 82 11.57 -37.59 6.03
N GLY A 83 10.62 -36.65 5.97
CA GLY A 83 10.87 -35.24 5.63
C GLY A 83 11.02 -34.98 4.13
N ARG A 84 10.71 -35.94 3.27
CA ARG A 84 10.82 -35.79 1.82
C ARG A 84 9.54 -35.20 1.26
N LEU A 85 9.65 -34.29 0.29
CA LEU A 85 8.48 -33.71 -0.38
C LEU A 85 7.65 -34.82 -1.03
N VAL A 86 6.35 -34.82 -0.73
CA VAL A 86 5.37 -35.76 -1.30
C VAL A 86 4.98 -35.29 -2.70
N GLU A 87 4.89 -33.97 -2.90
CA GLU A 87 4.63 -33.38 -4.19
C GLU A 87 5.85 -33.40 -5.09
N GLY A 88 5.63 -33.78 -6.36
CA GLY A 88 6.60 -33.54 -7.42
C GLY A 88 6.67 -32.06 -7.80
N ARG A 89 7.38 -31.77 -8.90
CA ARG A 89 7.50 -30.41 -9.43
C ARG A 89 6.12 -29.84 -9.76
N HIS A 90 5.74 -28.76 -9.10
CA HIS A 90 4.56 -27.96 -9.41
C HIS A 90 4.95 -26.52 -9.72
N ASN A 91 4.17 -25.86 -10.58
CA ASN A 91 4.34 -24.44 -10.89
C ASN A 91 3.27 -23.59 -10.19
N ASN A 92 2.99 -23.90 -8.92
CA ASN A 92 2.03 -23.13 -8.14
C ASN A 92 2.50 -21.69 -8.02
N GLN A 93 1.57 -20.74 -8.23
CA GLN A 93 1.87 -19.33 -8.07
C GLN A 93 2.16 -19.01 -6.59
N ALA A 94 3.21 -18.24 -6.33
CA ALA A 94 3.50 -17.72 -5.00
C ALA A 94 2.45 -16.69 -4.58
N TYR A 95 2.17 -16.60 -3.29
CA TYR A 95 1.37 -15.52 -2.75
C TYR A 95 2.20 -14.24 -2.68
N SER A 96 1.62 -13.11 -3.07
CA SER A 96 2.30 -11.82 -3.11
C SER A 96 1.65 -10.83 -2.15
N PHE A 97 2.48 -10.09 -1.43
CA PHE A 97 2.03 -9.04 -0.53
C PHE A 97 2.87 -7.78 -0.74
N THR A 98 2.19 -6.65 -0.89
CA THR A 98 2.83 -5.35 -1.07
C THR A 98 2.56 -4.45 0.12
N LEU A 99 3.60 -3.82 0.65
CA LEU A 99 3.49 -2.75 1.64
C LEU A 99 3.33 -1.42 0.91
N TYR A 100 2.30 -0.65 1.30
CA TYR A 100 2.02 0.67 0.76
C TYR A 100 2.06 1.73 1.85
N LYS A 101 2.50 2.94 1.48
CA LYS A 101 2.30 4.16 2.25
C LYS A 101 1.05 4.88 1.74
N LYS A 102 0.18 5.26 2.68
CA LYS A 102 -1.00 6.11 2.44
C LYS A 102 -1.01 7.24 3.45
N GLY A 103 -0.57 8.43 3.04
CA GLY A 103 -0.32 9.53 3.95
C GLY A 103 0.65 9.09 5.07
N THR A 104 0.18 9.06 6.31
CA THR A 104 0.94 8.61 7.49
C THR A 104 0.82 7.12 7.79
N GLN A 105 -0.09 6.40 7.13
CA GLN A 105 -0.36 4.99 7.41
C GLN A 105 0.47 4.05 6.52
N CYS A 106 0.76 2.87 7.05
CA CYS A 106 1.33 1.75 6.30
C CYS A 106 0.28 0.67 6.13
N LEU A 107 0.01 0.29 4.89
CA LEU A 107 -1.03 -0.68 4.53
C LEU A 107 -0.37 -1.93 3.95
N LEU A 108 -0.67 -3.08 4.52
CA LEU A 108 -0.33 -4.37 3.94
C LEU A 108 -1.43 -4.77 2.96
N SER A 109 -1.04 -5.08 1.73
CA SER A 109 -1.92 -5.57 0.67
C SER A 109 -1.72 -7.08 0.46
N ASN A 110 -2.82 -7.80 0.33
CA ASN A 110 -2.84 -9.13 -0.29
C ASN A 110 -3.10 -8.95 -1.78
N ASP A 111 -2.10 -9.17 -2.61
CA ASP A 111 -2.19 -8.83 -4.03
C ASP A 111 -3.06 -9.82 -4.81
N GLY A 112 -3.28 -11.02 -4.27
CA GLY A 112 -4.17 -12.02 -4.84
C GLY A 112 -5.66 -11.73 -4.60
N THR A 113 -6.00 -11.10 -3.48
CA THR A 113 -7.41 -10.82 -3.11
C THR A 113 -7.77 -9.33 -3.21
N GLY A 114 -6.77 -8.46 -3.29
CA GLY A 114 -6.91 -7.00 -3.26
C GLY A 114 -7.18 -6.42 -1.86
N GLN A 115 -7.34 -7.27 -0.83
CA GLN A 115 -7.57 -6.85 0.56
C GLN A 115 -6.38 -6.03 1.07
N LYS A 116 -6.68 -4.97 1.84
CA LYS A 116 -5.67 -4.09 2.44
C LYS A 116 -6.00 -3.84 3.91
N ILE A 117 -5.00 -3.93 4.78
CA ILE A 117 -5.13 -3.68 6.21
C ILE A 117 -4.05 -2.70 6.64
N ALA A 118 -4.44 -1.68 7.42
CA ALA A 118 -3.49 -0.77 8.04
C ALA A 118 -2.74 -1.49 9.17
N LEU A 119 -1.42 -1.30 9.23
CA LEU A 119 -0.57 -1.86 10.28
C LEU A 119 -0.39 -0.83 11.39
N ASP A 120 -0.66 -1.23 12.63
CA ASP A 120 -0.54 -0.36 13.79
C ASP A 120 0.92 -0.16 14.18
N ASN A 121 1.27 1.05 14.59
CA ASN A 121 2.61 1.41 15.08
C ASN A 121 3.74 1.00 14.12
N LEU A 122 3.52 1.12 12.81
CA LEU A 122 4.53 0.89 11.78
C LEU A 122 4.78 2.18 11.01
N GLU A 123 6.05 2.56 10.88
CA GLU A 123 6.49 3.62 10.00
C GLU A 123 7.13 3.02 8.75
N CYS A 124 6.73 3.52 7.59
CA CYS A 124 7.22 3.11 6.28
C CYS A 124 7.45 4.33 5.40
N VAL A 125 8.37 4.19 4.45
CA VAL A 125 8.80 5.24 3.53
C VAL A 125 8.41 4.82 2.13
N ALA A 126 7.80 5.72 1.36
CA ALA A 126 7.48 5.44 -0.03
C ALA A 126 8.78 5.20 -0.82
N THR A 127 8.80 4.13 -1.61
CA THR A 127 9.83 3.90 -2.62
C THR A 127 9.33 4.55 -3.91
N GLU A 128 9.97 5.66 -4.29
CA GLU A 128 9.68 6.41 -5.53
C GLU A 128 9.75 5.54 -6.79
#